data_AF-A0A382G1Z8-F1
#
_entry.id   AF-A0A382G1Z8-F1
#
_cell.length_a   1.000
_cell.length_b   1.000
_cell.length_c   1.000
_cell.angle_alpha   90.00
_cell.angle_beta   90.00
_cell.angle_gamma   90.00
#
_symmetry.space_group_name_H-M   'P 1'
#
loop_
_entity.id
_entity.type
_entity.pdbx_description
1 polymer ?
#
loop_
_entity_poly.entity_id
_entity_poly.type
_entity_poly.pdbx_seq_one_letter_code
_entity_poly.pdbx_strand_id
1 'polypeptide(L)'
;MSGETLCIVGESGSGKSLTARAVMGLLPAPHVHVEKGSIDFNGEEITTTSFERLREIRGNEISMIFQEPMTALNPVMTIGKQVDEIFRYHSHLSPKERTNKSTQLLN
;
A
#
# COMPACT_ATOMS: atom_id res chain seq x y z
N MET A 1 -2.80 10.77 18.29
CA MET A 1 -3.81 9.85 18.84
C MET A 1 -3.70 8.52 18.11
N SER A 2 -3.88 7.40 18.79
CA SER A 2 -3.85 6.06 18.18
C SER A 2 -5.29 5.56 18.00
N GLY A 3 -5.60 4.96 16.86
CA GLY A 3 -6.92 4.40 16.56
C GLY A 3 -7.96 5.40 16.05
N GLU A 4 -7.53 6.51 15.46
CA GLU A 4 -8.44 7.48 14.83
C GLU A 4 -8.78 7.11 13.38
N THR A 5 -9.97 7.51 12.96
CA THR A 5 -10.42 7.40 11.57
C THR A 5 -10.58 8.79 10.99
N LEU A 6 -9.75 9.14 10.01
CA LEU A 6 -9.87 10.38 9.24
C LEU A 6 -10.59 10.11 7.92
N CYS A 7 -11.57 10.96 7.58
CA CYS A 7 -12.29 10.90 6.31
C CYS A 7 -12.03 12.17 5.49
N ILE A 8 -11.75 11.99 4.19
CA ILE A 8 -11.64 13.08 3.21
C ILE A 8 -12.87 13.03 2.31
N VAL A 9 -13.66 14.10 2.31
CA VAL A 9 -14.91 14.22 1.55
C VAL A 9 -14.82 15.28 0.46
N GLY A 10 -15.62 15.13 -0.60
CA GLY A 10 -15.66 16.05 -1.73
C GLY A 10 -16.28 15.39 -2.97
N GLU A 11 -16.59 16.18 -3.99
CA GLU A 11 -17.20 15.72 -5.24
C GLU A 11 -16.30 14.78 -6.07
N SER A 12 -16.87 14.05 -7.03
CA SER A 12 -16.07 13.27 -7.97
C SER A 12 -15.05 14.17 -8.68
N GLY A 13 -13.80 13.72 -8.80
CA GLY A 13 -12.72 14.52 -9.39
C GLY A 13 -12.07 15.56 -8.48
N SER A 14 -12.53 15.73 -7.23
CA SER A 14 -11.95 16.71 -6.28
C SER A 14 -10.54 16.40 -5.76
N GLY A 15 -9.84 15.40 -6.32
CA GLY A 15 -8.47 15.07 -5.95
C GLY A 15 -8.28 14.14 -4.74
N LYS A 16 -9.35 13.60 -4.13
CA LYS A 16 -9.25 12.68 -2.96
C LYS A 16 -8.33 11.47 -3.23
N SER A 17 -8.57 10.75 -4.32
CA SER A 17 -7.78 9.57 -4.68
C SER A 17 -6.35 9.93 -5.09
N LEU A 18 -6.14 11.10 -5.72
CA LEU A 18 -4.80 11.61 -6.01
C LEU A 18 -4.04 11.96 -4.73
N THR A 19 -4.71 12.55 -3.75
CA THR A 19 -4.13 12.87 -2.44
C THR A 19 -3.70 11.60 -1.70
N ALA A 20 -4.58 10.59 -1.63
CA ALA A 20 -4.24 9.30 -1.03
C ALA A 20 -3.08 8.60 -1.77
N ARG A 21 -3.05 8.68 -3.10
CA ARG A 21 -1.94 8.17 -3.92
C ARG A 21 -0.64 8.94 -3.69
N ALA A 22 -0.70 10.26 -3.47
CA ALA A 22 0.47 11.07 -3.13
C ALA A 22 1.08 10.62 -1.80
N VAL A 23 0.24 10.43 -0.77
CA VAL A 23 0.68 9.88 0.53
C VAL A 23 1.33 8.51 0.37
N MET A 24 0.78 7.66 -0.50
CA MET A 24 1.36 6.36 -0.76
C MET A 24 2.57 6.39 -1.71
N GLY A 25 2.95 7.53 -2.32
CA GLY A 25 3.98 7.61 -3.37
C GLY A 25 3.62 6.87 -4.67
N LEU A 26 2.33 6.80 -5.00
CA LEU A 26 1.74 6.06 -6.13
C LEU A 26 1.08 7.00 -7.16
N LEU A 27 1.55 8.24 -7.25
CA LEU A 27 1.12 9.15 -8.31
C LEU A 27 1.50 8.57 -9.70
N PRO A 28 0.68 8.80 -10.74
CA PRO A 28 0.95 8.31 -12.08
C PRO A 28 2.12 9.08 -12.71
N ALA A 29 3.34 8.63 -12.39
CA ALA A 29 4.57 9.15 -12.94
C ALA A 29 4.70 8.82 -14.44
N PRO A 30 5.35 9.69 -15.25
CA PRO A 30 5.93 10.99 -14.86
C PRO A 30 4.92 12.15 -14.85
N HIS A 31 3.69 11.92 -15.30
CA HIS A 31 2.71 12.97 -15.59
C HIS A 31 2.22 13.73 -14.37
N VAL A 32 2.17 13.07 -13.22
CA VAL A 32 1.76 13.67 -11.96
C VAL A 32 2.83 13.41 -10.92
N HIS A 33 3.33 14.48 -10.30
CA HIS A 33 4.32 14.46 -9.24
C HIS A 33 4.00 15.54 -8.22
N VAL A 34 4.60 15.42 -7.04
CA VAL A 34 4.51 16.46 -6.01
C VAL A 34 5.48 17.59 -6.40
N GLU A 35 4.95 18.73 -6.81
CA GLU A 35 5.79 19.89 -7.19
C GLU A 35 6.40 20.56 -5.97
N LYS A 36 5.62 20.70 -4.89
CA LYS A 36 5.99 21.37 -3.63
C LYS A 36 5.25 20.74 -2.45
N GLY A 37 5.78 20.97 -1.25
CA GLY A 37 5.23 20.47 0.01
C GLY A 37 5.99 19.25 0.52
N SER A 38 5.47 18.66 1.60
CA SER A 38 6.08 17.58 2.35
C SER A 38 5.02 16.60 2.80
N ILE A 39 5.35 15.32 2.85
CA ILE A 39 4.52 14.27 3.45
C ILE A 39 5.41 13.55 4.46
N ASP A 40 5.21 13.85 5.74
CA ASP A 40 5.90 13.19 6.84
C ASP A 40 5.12 11.95 7.28
N PHE A 41 5.79 10.80 7.31
CA PHE A 41 5.29 9.59 7.93
C PHE A 41 6.30 9.12 8.98
N ASN A 42 5.92 9.20 10.26
CA ASN A 42 6.77 8.82 11.40
C ASN A 42 8.16 9.48 11.39
N GLY A 43 8.26 10.74 10.97
CA GLY A 43 9.53 11.47 10.87
C GLY A 43 10.31 11.20 9.58
N GLU A 44 9.75 10.45 8.64
CA GLU A 44 10.34 10.17 7.34
C GLU A 44 9.61 10.93 6.22
N GLU A 45 10.37 11.67 5.40
CA GLU A 45 9.83 12.41 4.25
C GLU A 45 9.55 11.48 3.07
N ILE A 46 8.28 11.30 2.75
CA ILE A 46 7.80 10.37 1.71
C ILE A 46 7.98 10.93 0.29
N THR A 47 7.92 12.25 0.10
CA THR A 47 7.92 12.83 -1.25
C THR A 47 9.26 12.73 -1.97
N THR A 48 10.35 12.52 -1.23
CA THR A 48 11.73 12.50 -1.75
C THR A 48 12.52 11.23 -1.41
N THR A 49 11.96 10.33 -0.59
CA THR A 49 12.62 9.06 -0.27
C THR A 49 12.69 8.12 -1.48
N SER A 50 13.58 7.12 -1.42
CA SER A 50 13.80 6.22 -2.55
C SER A 50 12.65 5.24 -2.75
N PHE A 51 12.56 4.67 -3.96
CA PHE A 51 11.56 3.65 -4.26
C PHE A 51 11.76 2.38 -3.40
N GLU A 52 13.00 2.00 -3.13
CA GLU A 52 13.36 0.88 -2.27
C GLU A 52 12.85 1.10 -0.86
N ARG A 53 13.03 2.31 -0.33
CA ARG A 53 12.57 2.66 1.01
C ARG A 53 11.05 2.71 1.09
N LEU A 54 10.39 3.30 0.08
CA LEU A 54 8.93 3.23 -0.05
C LEU A 54 8.42 1.79 -0.07
N ARG A 55 9.14 0.87 -0.71
CA ARG A 55 8.77 -0.54 -0.77
C ARG A 55 8.87 -1.24 0.59
N GLU A 56 9.81 -0.85 1.44
CA GLU A 56 9.94 -1.39 2.81
C GLU A 56 8.79 -0.96 3.72
N ILE A 57 8.39 0.31 3.63
CA ILE A 57 7.32 0.91 4.45
C ILE A 57 5.94 0.40 3.98
N ARG A 58 5.73 0.31 2.67
CA ARG A 58 4.47 -0.21 2.09
C ARG A 58 4.28 -1.68 2.43
N GLY A 59 3.05 -2.05 2.79
CA GLY A 59 2.67 -3.42 3.14
C GLY A 59 3.01 -3.83 4.57
N ASN A 60 4.06 -3.23 5.17
CA ASN A 60 4.47 -3.50 6.54
C ASN A 60 3.97 -2.46 7.54
N GLU A 61 4.10 -1.17 7.21
CA GLU A 61 3.75 -0.06 8.10
C GLU A 61 2.51 0.70 7.61
N ILE A 62 2.39 0.89 6.30
CA ILE A 62 1.21 1.50 5.66
C ILE A 62 0.70 0.64 4.51
N SER A 63 -0.62 0.54 4.40
CA SER A 63 -1.30 -0.23 3.36
C SER A 63 -2.43 0.58 2.73
N MET A 64 -2.69 0.32 1.45
CA MET A 64 -3.79 0.94 0.71
C MET A 64 -4.70 -0.13 0.14
N ILE A 65 -6.01 0.06 0.29
CA ILE A 65 -7.04 -0.68 -0.43
C ILE A 65 -7.57 0.24 -1.53
N PHE A 66 -7.39 -0.18 -2.79
CA PHE A 66 -7.83 0.61 -3.94
C PHE A 66 -9.35 0.57 -4.10
N GLN A 67 -9.92 1.58 -4.79
CA GLN A 67 -11.36 1.68 -5.02
C GLN A 67 -11.94 0.52 -5.83
N GLU A 68 -11.15 -0.03 -6.75
CA GLU A 68 -11.48 -1.24 -7.51
C GLU A 68 -10.58 -2.39 -7.04
N PRO A 69 -10.80 -2.95 -5.83
CA PRO A 69 -9.87 -3.92 -5.25
C PRO A 69 -9.82 -5.23 -6.05
N MET A 70 -10.90 -5.54 -6.79
CA MET A 70 -10.99 -6.76 -7.59
C MET A 70 -9.99 -6.81 -8.74
N THR A 71 -9.53 -5.66 -9.26
CA THR A 71 -8.53 -5.63 -10.33
C THR A 71 -7.13 -6.01 -9.85
N ALA A 72 -6.90 -6.01 -8.53
CA ALA A 72 -5.64 -6.42 -7.94
C ALA A 72 -5.49 -7.94 -7.82
N LEU A 73 -6.59 -8.70 -7.98
CA LEU A 73 -6.57 -10.16 -7.86
C LEU A 73 -6.24 -10.82 -9.19
N ASN A 74 -5.32 -11.77 -9.16
CA ASN A 74 -5.00 -12.62 -10.31
C ASN A 74 -5.94 -13.84 -10.35
N PRO A 75 -6.87 -13.95 -11.33
CA PRO A 75 -7.87 -15.02 -11.36
C PRO A 75 -7.29 -16.40 -11.60
N VAL A 76 -6.05 -16.51 -12.11
CA VAL A 76 -5.37 -17.81 -12.28
C VAL A 76 -4.58 -18.24 -11.03
N MET A 77 -4.69 -17.50 -9.93
CA MET A 77 -4.03 -17.80 -8.66
C MET A 77 -5.05 -18.02 -7.54
N THR A 78 -4.87 -19.09 -6.76
CA THR A 78 -5.64 -19.31 -5.54
C THR A 78 -5.41 -18.18 -4.54
N ILE A 79 -6.44 -17.81 -3.76
CA ILE A 79 -6.35 -16.73 -2.76
C ILE A 79 -5.16 -16.93 -1.80
N GLY A 80 -4.92 -18.15 -1.32
CA GLY A 80 -3.77 -18.43 -0.44
C GLY A 80 -2.39 -18.11 -1.05
N LYS A 81 -2.23 -18.29 -2.36
CA LYS A 81 -0.99 -17.90 -3.07
C LYS A 81 -0.86 -16.38 -3.19
N GLN A 82 -1.96 -15.68 -3.44
CA GLN A 82 -1.96 -14.22 -3.51
C GLN A 82 -1.66 -13.59 -2.14
N VAL A 83 -2.14 -14.20 -1.04
CA VAL A 83 -1.77 -13.80 0.32
C VAL A 83 -0.30 -14.14 0.64
N ASP A 84 0.23 -15.28 0.17
CA ASP A 84 1.67 -15.61 0.30
C ASP A 84 2.59 -14.58 -0.36
N GLU A 85 2.19 -13.98 -1.49
CA GLU A 85 3.00 -12.96 -2.16
C GLU A 85 3.32 -11.76 -1.26
N ILE A 86 2.36 -11.34 -0.43
CA ILE A 86 2.56 -10.26 0.54
C ILE A 86 3.74 -10.62 1.47
N PHE A 87 3.70 -11.81 2.08
CA PHE A 87 4.77 -12.25 2.95
C PHE A 87 6.09 -12.50 2.22
N ARG A 88 6.03 -12.93 0.96
CA ARG A 88 7.23 -13.15 0.14
C ARG A 88 7.99 -11.86 -0.11
N TYR A 89 7.28 -10.74 -0.29
CA TYR A 89 7.90 -9.45 -0.60
C TYR A 89 8.20 -8.59 0.63
N HIS A 90 7.48 -8.81 1.73
CA HIS A 90 7.51 -7.90 2.88
C HIS A 90 7.93 -8.56 4.20
N SER A 91 8.28 -9.85 4.23
CA SER A 91 8.71 -10.55 5.45
C SER A 91 9.95 -11.42 5.23
N HIS A 92 10.54 -11.90 6.33
CA HIS A 92 11.67 -12.84 6.32
C HIS A 92 11.24 -14.31 6.54
N LEU A 93 9.95 -14.60 6.42
CA LEU A 93 9.42 -15.95 6.64
C LEU A 93 9.88 -16.92 5.55
N SER A 94 10.26 -18.13 5.97
CA SER A 94 10.57 -19.24 5.07
C SER A 94 9.32 -19.64 4.25
N PRO A 95 9.48 -20.32 3.10
CA PRO A 95 8.33 -20.73 2.26
C PRO A 95 7.25 -21.52 3.02
N LYS A 96 7.67 -22.38 3.97
CA LYS A 96 6.76 -23.16 4.81
C LYS A 96 5.99 -22.28 5.79
N GLU A 97 6.67 -21.33 6.44
CA GLU A 97 6.03 -20.40 7.38
C GLU A 97 5.03 -19.48 6.69
N ARG A 98 5.37 -18.96 5.50
CA ARG A 98 4.43 -18.13 4.73
C ARG A 98 3.19 -18.91 4.31
N THR A 99 3.36 -20.12 3.81
CA THR A 99 2.24 -20.98 3.41
C THR A 99 1.30 -21.22 4.59
N ASN A 100 1.86 -21.60 5.74
CA ASN A 100 1.08 -21.82 6.96
C ASN A 100 0.34 -20.54 7.40
N LYS A 101 1.03 -19.39 7.40
CA LYS A 101 0.44 -18.12 7.81
C LYS A 101 -0.66 -17.65 6.85
N SER A 102 -0.45 -17.78 5.55
CA SER A 102 -1.46 -17.45 4.53
C SER A 102 -2.71 -18.31 4.67
N THR A 103 -2.57 -19.62 4.90
CA THR A 103 -3.73 -20.48 5.13
C THR A 103 -4.44 -20.15 6.45
N GLN A 104 -3.69 -19.80 7.50
CA GLN A 104 -4.28 -19.39 8.79
C GLN A 104 -5.15 -18.14 8.66
N LEU A 105 -4.76 -17.16 7.85
CA LEU A 105 -5.53 -15.92 7.65
C LEU A 105 -6.84 -16.11 6.86
N LEU A 106 -7.04 -17.26 6.22
CA LEU A 106 -8.21 -17.56 5.41
C LEU A 106 -9.24 -18.46 6.13
N ASN A 107 -8.95 -18.85 7.36
CA ASN A 107 -9.85 -19.61 8.25
C ASN A 107 -10.45 -18.68 9.30
#